data_AF-A0A6G0YEY0-F1
#
_entry.id   AF-A0A6G0YEY0-F1
#
_cell.length_a   1.000
_cell.length_b   1.000
_cell.length_c   1.000
_cell.angle_alpha   90.00
_cell.angle_beta   90.00
_cell.angle_gamma   90.00
#
_symmetry.space_group_name_H-M   'P 1'
#
loop_
_entity.id
_entity.type
_entity.pdbx_description
1 polymer ?
#
loop_
_entity_poly.entity_id
_entity_poly.type
_entity_poly.pdbx_seq_one_letter_code
_entity_poly.pdbx_strand_id
1 'polypeptide(L)'
;MILIPMEKTNPLYKEHLKRYNEIRINLESNDYDSIDDYYESNNIRSDEEYEYILRAGISRPRIFYKRHPSEKWHNTFNPFVFNVLKSNMDFQIITEEYSCAVYVVEYVNKTNRGISNLQRKIIEVMNENPEFDIVEITRKMSVDMLNTIEMSSQEAAWYLLRLPMSKSSVAVQYINTCWPIERQKIRKTQKQIDELDDDSTDIWKED
;
A
#
# COMPACT_ATOMS: atom_id res chain seq x y z
N MET A 1 6.63 21.81 -13.46
CA MET A 1 7.63 21.41 -14.46
C MET A 1 7.39 19.96 -14.88
N ILE A 2 7.61 19.62 -16.15
CA ILE A 2 7.58 18.22 -16.61
C ILE A 2 9.03 17.72 -16.67
N LEU A 3 9.32 16.63 -15.97
CA LEU A 3 10.63 15.98 -16.01
C LEU A 3 10.53 14.64 -16.74
N ILE A 4 11.52 14.37 -17.58
CA ILE A 4 11.65 13.13 -18.36
C ILE A 4 12.72 12.25 -17.68
N PRO A 5 12.49 10.93 -17.53
CA PRO A 5 13.47 10.01 -16.96
C PRO A 5 14.86 10.15 -17.56
N MET A 6 15.88 10.00 -16.72
CA MET A 6 17.26 9.88 -17.16
C MET A 6 17.47 8.52 -17.84
N GLU A 7 18.20 8.51 -18.95
CA GLU A 7 18.58 7.25 -19.60
C GLU A 7 19.49 6.41 -18.71
N LYS A 8 19.21 5.11 -18.60
CA LYS A 8 20.00 4.18 -17.77
C LYS A 8 21.44 3.99 -18.25
N THR A 9 21.70 4.34 -19.51
CA THR A 9 23.03 4.35 -20.15
C THR A 9 23.89 5.52 -19.66
N ASN A 10 23.30 6.54 -19.04
CA ASN A 10 24.04 7.69 -18.53
C ASN A 10 24.99 7.23 -17.41
N PRO A 11 26.30 7.57 -17.47
CA PRO A 11 27.27 7.15 -16.47
C PRO A 11 26.92 7.63 -15.04
N LEU A 12 26.22 8.77 -14.93
CA LEU A 12 25.81 9.36 -13.64
C LEU A 12 24.48 8.79 -13.12
N TYR A 13 23.78 7.93 -13.88
CA TYR A 13 22.48 7.41 -13.50
C TYR A 13 22.48 6.72 -12.13
N LYS A 14 23.47 5.86 -11.87
CA LYS A 14 23.55 5.11 -10.61
C LYS A 14 23.80 6.03 -9.42
N GLU A 15 24.64 7.05 -9.60
CA GLU A 15 24.94 8.03 -8.57
C GLU A 15 23.71 8.88 -8.23
N HIS A 16 23.07 9.45 -9.25
CA HIS A 16 21.85 10.24 -9.07
C HIS A 16 20.68 9.43 -8.52
N LEU A 17 20.53 8.15 -8.92
CA LEU A 17 19.51 7.26 -8.36
C LEU A 17 19.75 7.00 -6.88
N LYS A 18 21.00 6.80 -6.45
CA LYS A 18 21.35 6.66 -5.04
C LYS A 18 20.96 7.92 -4.26
N ARG A 19 21.36 9.09 -4.77
CA ARG A 19 21.02 10.38 -4.17
C ARG A 19 19.51 10.61 -4.12
N TYR A 20 18.77 10.23 -5.16
CA TYR A 20 17.32 10.35 -5.19
C TYR A 20 16.67 9.59 -4.02
N ASN A 21 17.12 8.37 -3.74
CA ASN A 21 16.60 7.59 -2.62
C ASN A 21 16.95 8.23 -1.27
N GLU A 22 18.17 8.77 -1.13
CA GLU A 22 18.62 9.46 0.08
C GLU A 22 17.78 10.73 0.35
N ILE A 23 17.69 11.63 -0.63
CA ILE A 23 16.97 12.90 -0.46
C ILE A 23 15.47 12.70 -0.26
N ARG A 24 14.91 11.59 -0.79
CA ARG A 24 13.51 11.21 -0.60
C ARG A 24 13.26 10.80 0.86
N ILE A 25 14.12 9.95 1.42
CA ILE A 25 14.02 9.55 2.83
C ILE A 25 14.18 10.78 3.71
N ASN A 26 15.16 11.64 3.42
CA ASN A 26 15.39 12.87 4.16
C ASN A 26 14.19 13.82 4.13
N LEU A 27 13.46 13.91 3.00
CA LEU A 27 12.24 14.70 2.88
C LEU A 27 11.09 14.11 3.71
N GLU A 28 10.95 12.78 3.71
CA GLU A 28 9.91 12.08 4.47
C GLU A 28 10.16 12.20 5.98
N SER A 29 11.41 12.02 6.44
CA SER A 29 11.78 11.93 7.86
C SER A 29 12.01 13.27 8.56
N ASN A 30 12.37 14.34 7.83
CA ASN A 30 12.70 15.64 8.42
C ASN A 30 11.79 16.74 7.88
N ASP A 31 11.59 17.78 8.69
CA ASP A 31 10.90 19.00 8.26
C ASP A 31 11.93 20.07 7.90
N TYR A 32 11.63 20.83 6.83
CA TYR A 32 12.51 21.89 6.32
C TYR A 32 11.70 23.18 6.20
N ASP A 33 12.31 24.28 6.63
CA ASP A 33 11.67 25.59 6.67
C ASP A 33 11.67 26.28 5.30
N SER A 34 12.51 25.82 4.37
CA SER A 34 12.55 26.34 2.99
C SER A 34 13.18 25.32 2.04
N ILE A 35 13.05 25.57 0.73
CA ILE A 35 13.75 24.75 -0.27
C ILE A 35 15.27 24.90 -0.17
N ASP A 36 15.76 26.07 0.24
CA ASP A 36 17.19 26.33 0.41
C ASP A 36 17.76 25.52 1.58
N ASP A 37 17.04 25.48 2.70
CA ASP A 37 17.37 24.63 3.86
C ASP A 37 17.40 23.14 3.49
N TYR A 38 16.42 22.70 2.68
CA TYR A 38 16.41 21.35 2.12
C TYR A 38 17.63 21.09 1.23
N TYR A 39 18.02 22.04 0.38
CA TYR A 39 19.19 21.90 -0.50
C TYR A 39 20.49 21.84 0.29
N GLU A 40 20.69 22.73 1.26
CA GLU A 40 21.87 22.75 2.13
C GLU A 40 22.01 21.43 2.90
N SER A 41 20.92 20.99 3.54
CA SER A 41 20.89 19.73 4.30
C SER A 41 21.18 18.49 3.44
N ASN A 42 20.87 18.54 2.15
CA ASN A 42 21.06 17.43 1.20
C ASN A 42 22.25 17.62 0.25
N ASN A 43 23.09 18.63 0.49
CA ASN A 43 24.24 18.98 -0.36
C ASN A 43 23.88 19.14 -1.84
N ILE A 44 22.76 19.79 -2.14
CA ILE A 44 22.32 20.14 -3.49
C ILE A 44 22.78 21.57 -3.79
N ARG A 45 23.51 21.77 -4.88
CA ARG A 45 24.17 23.05 -5.19
C ARG A 45 23.40 23.92 -6.19
N SER A 46 22.47 23.33 -6.94
CA SER A 46 21.66 24.05 -7.93
C SER A 46 20.34 23.34 -8.23
N ASP A 47 19.38 24.08 -8.78
CA ASP A 47 18.12 23.54 -9.29
C ASP A 47 18.36 22.49 -10.39
N GLU A 48 19.34 22.72 -11.28
CA GLU A 48 19.70 21.75 -12.33
C GLU A 48 20.15 20.41 -11.73
N GLU A 49 20.98 20.46 -10.69
CA GLU A 49 21.43 19.25 -9.98
C GLU A 49 20.24 18.51 -9.35
N TYR A 50 19.34 19.25 -8.71
CA TYR A 50 18.11 18.68 -8.15
C TYR A 50 17.25 18.01 -9.23
N GLU A 51 17.06 18.66 -10.36
CA GLU A 51 16.33 18.10 -11.50
C GLU A 51 16.97 16.81 -12.03
N TYR A 52 18.31 16.75 -12.17
CA TYR A 52 18.99 15.54 -12.58
C TYR A 52 18.80 14.39 -11.59
N ILE A 53 18.85 14.67 -10.28
CA ILE A 53 18.56 13.68 -9.24
C ILE A 53 17.12 13.15 -9.38
N LEU A 54 16.14 14.05 -9.52
CA LEU A 54 14.74 13.67 -9.72
C LEU A 54 14.54 12.82 -10.98
N ARG A 55 15.19 13.19 -12.09
CA ARG A 55 15.11 12.47 -13.37
C ARG A 55 15.64 11.04 -13.27
N ALA A 56 16.67 10.79 -12.44
CA ALA A 56 17.17 9.43 -12.21
C ALA A 56 16.20 8.57 -11.39
N GLY A 57 15.39 9.19 -10.51
CA GLY A 57 14.42 8.51 -9.65
C GLY A 57 13.07 8.18 -10.30
N ILE A 58 12.75 8.78 -11.44
CA ILE A 58 11.48 8.56 -12.13
C ILE A 58 11.65 7.58 -13.30
N SER A 59 10.64 6.73 -13.51
CA SER A 59 10.62 5.72 -14.58
C SER A 59 9.83 6.13 -15.82
N ARG A 60 9.01 7.18 -15.70
CA ARG A 60 8.16 7.76 -16.75
C ARG A 60 8.13 9.28 -16.62
N PRO A 61 7.76 10.03 -17.67
CA PRO A 61 7.56 11.47 -17.56
C PRO A 61 6.61 11.81 -16.43
N ARG A 62 6.96 12.81 -15.61
CA ARG A 62 6.14 13.23 -14.47
C ARG A 62 6.08 14.75 -14.34
N ILE A 63 4.94 15.23 -13.86
CA ILE A 63 4.74 16.63 -13.50
C ILE A 63 5.11 16.82 -12.03
N PHE A 64 6.06 17.72 -11.79
CA PHE A 64 6.42 18.21 -10.48
C PHE A 64 5.80 19.60 -10.27
N TYR A 65 5.00 19.73 -9.21
CA TYR A 65 4.37 20.98 -8.82
C TYR A 65 5.33 21.80 -7.96
N LYS A 66 5.31 23.13 -8.12
CA LYS A 66 6.03 24.01 -7.21
C LYS A 66 5.38 23.93 -5.83
N ARG A 67 6.16 23.55 -4.83
CA ARG A 67 5.73 23.32 -3.45
C ARG A 67 6.81 23.75 -2.49
N HIS A 68 6.38 24.14 -1.30
CA HIS A 68 7.26 24.30 -0.16
C HIS A 68 7.50 22.93 0.52
N PRO A 69 8.67 22.65 1.11
CA PRO A 69 8.90 21.39 1.83
C PRO A 69 7.88 21.11 2.94
N SER A 70 7.38 22.16 3.61
CA SER A 70 6.28 22.04 4.58
C SER A 70 4.95 21.54 3.99
N GLU A 71 4.78 21.60 2.67
CA GLU A 71 3.59 21.11 1.95
C GLU A 71 3.77 19.67 1.42
N LYS A 72 4.80 18.94 1.88
CA LYS A 72 5.11 17.56 1.42
C LYS A 72 3.93 16.58 1.57
N TRP A 73 3.05 16.82 2.54
CA TRP A 73 1.87 15.97 2.81
C TRP A 73 0.57 16.46 2.17
N HIS A 74 0.60 17.58 1.45
CA HIS A 74 -0.60 18.09 0.77
C HIS A 74 -0.87 17.31 -0.53
N ASN A 75 -2.11 16.90 -0.78
CA ASN A 75 -2.46 16.36 -2.09
C ASN A 75 -2.42 17.46 -3.15
N THR A 76 -2.22 17.07 -4.42
CA THR A 76 -2.34 18.03 -5.52
C THR A 76 -3.81 18.41 -5.68
N PHE A 77 -4.09 19.71 -5.71
CA PHE A 77 -5.46 20.22 -5.76
C PHE A 77 -5.61 21.30 -6.83
N ASN A 78 -6.84 21.45 -7.33
CA ASN A 78 -7.21 22.58 -8.18
C ASN A 78 -7.77 23.72 -7.29
N PRO A 79 -7.18 24.92 -7.26
CA PRO A 79 -7.62 26.00 -6.36
C PRO A 79 -9.08 26.41 -6.55
N PHE A 80 -9.58 26.43 -7.80
CA PHE A 80 -10.97 26.76 -8.09
C PHE A 80 -11.93 25.69 -7.52
N VAL A 81 -11.65 24.42 -7.80
CA VAL A 81 -12.49 23.31 -7.31
C VAL A 81 -12.44 23.23 -5.79
N PHE A 82 -11.26 23.44 -5.17
CA PHE A 82 -11.12 23.48 -3.72
C PHE A 82 -11.97 24.57 -3.10
N ASN A 83 -11.96 25.78 -3.68
CA ASN A 83 -12.74 26.90 -3.19
C ASN A 83 -14.25 26.65 -3.25
N VAL A 84 -14.73 25.95 -4.30
CA VAL A 84 -16.14 25.66 -4.50
C VAL A 84 -16.63 24.47 -3.67
N LEU A 85 -15.93 23.33 -3.73
CA LEU A 85 -16.36 22.08 -3.11
C LEU A 85 -15.88 21.90 -1.67
N LYS A 86 -14.78 22.57 -1.28
CA LYS A 86 -14.13 22.47 0.04
C LYS A 86 -13.89 21.01 0.48
N SER A 87 -13.56 20.15 -0.48
CA SER A 87 -13.32 18.73 -0.26
C SER A 87 -11.89 18.35 -0.63
N ASN A 88 -11.41 17.23 -0.08
CA ASN A 88 -10.16 16.62 -0.54
C ASN A 88 -10.27 16.29 -2.04
N MET A 89 -9.16 16.45 -2.76
CA MET A 89 -9.04 16.13 -4.17
C MET A 89 -7.80 15.29 -4.41
N ASP A 90 -7.90 14.41 -5.40
CA ASP A 90 -6.80 13.59 -5.86
C ASP A 90 -6.76 13.65 -7.39
N PHE A 91 -6.20 14.75 -7.91
CA PHE A 91 -6.03 14.94 -9.35
C PHE A 91 -4.62 14.57 -9.77
N GLN A 92 -4.54 13.71 -10.79
CA GLN A 92 -3.28 13.36 -11.44
C GLN A 92 -3.37 13.68 -12.93
N ILE A 93 -2.48 14.55 -13.40
CA ILE A 93 -2.39 14.86 -14.83
C ILE A 93 -1.67 13.71 -15.51
N ILE A 94 -2.32 13.13 -16.51
CA ILE A 94 -1.76 12.05 -17.34
C ILE A 94 -0.90 12.68 -18.43
N THR A 95 0.38 12.31 -18.48
CA THR A 95 1.35 12.85 -19.45
C THR A 95 1.46 12.04 -20.73
N GLU A 96 0.99 10.79 -20.74
CA GLU A 96 1.08 9.85 -21.87
C GLU A 96 -0.06 8.82 -21.82
N GLU A 97 -0.43 8.26 -22.97
CA GLU A 97 -1.54 7.32 -23.12
C GLU A 97 -1.32 6.02 -22.33
N TYR A 98 -0.07 5.55 -22.26
CA TYR A 98 0.30 4.37 -21.48
C TYR A 98 0.02 4.57 -19.99
N SER A 99 0.28 5.76 -19.46
CA SER A 99 0.01 6.08 -18.06
C SER A 99 -1.49 6.07 -17.73
N CYS A 100 -2.35 6.38 -18.70
CA CYS A 100 -3.80 6.19 -18.57
C CYS A 100 -4.17 4.70 -18.47
N ALA A 101 -3.65 3.88 -19.39
CA ALA A 101 -3.93 2.44 -19.40
C ALA A 101 -3.47 1.75 -18.11
N VAL A 102 -2.25 2.07 -17.64
CA VAL A 102 -1.72 1.55 -16.37
C VAL A 102 -2.63 1.95 -15.20
N TYR A 103 -3.06 3.21 -15.13
CA TYR A 103 -3.95 3.67 -14.07
C TYR A 103 -5.27 2.89 -14.04
N VAL A 104 -5.91 2.70 -15.19
CA VAL A 104 -7.16 1.92 -15.29
C VAL A 104 -6.93 0.47 -14.85
N VAL A 105 -5.86 -0.17 -15.31
CA VAL A 105 -5.52 -1.55 -14.93
C VAL A 105 -5.24 -1.68 -13.44
N GLU A 106 -4.49 -0.74 -12.85
CA GLU A 106 -4.21 -0.71 -11.41
C GLU A 106 -5.50 -0.52 -10.60
N TYR A 107 -6.43 0.31 -11.09
CA TYR A 107 -7.70 0.56 -10.42
C TYR A 107 -8.63 -0.67 -10.47
N VAL A 108 -8.76 -1.31 -11.63
CA VAL A 108 -9.54 -2.55 -11.78
C VAL A 108 -8.97 -3.67 -10.90
N ASN A 109 -7.65 -3.74 -10.77
CA ASN A 109 -6.98 -4.74 -9.93
C ASN A 109 -6.80 -4.31 -8.47
N LYS A 110 -7.38 -3.19 -8.03
CA LYS A 110 -7.16 -2.65 -6.67
C LYS A 110 -7.55 -3.65 -5.57
N THR A 111 -8.64 -4.40 -5.77
CA THR A 111 -9.12 -5.43 -4.84
C THR A 111 -8.20 -6.65 -4.77
N ASN A 112 -7.50 -6.96 -5.86
CA ASN A 112 -6.59 -8.09 -5.95
C ASN A 112 -5.13 -7.70 -5.60
N ARG A 113 -4.86 -6.41 -5.44
CA ARG A 113 -3.53 -5.89 -5.14
C ARG A 113 -3.08 -6.40 -3.77
N GLY A 114 -1.92 -7.05 -3.74
CA GLY A 114 -1.30 -7.52 -2.50
C GLY A 114 -1.68 -8.94 -2.07
N ILE A 115 -2.75 -9.55 -2.61
CA ILE A 115 -3.12 -10.94 -2.29
C ILE A 115 -1.97 -11.90 -2.63
N SER A 116 -1.36 -11.75 -3.81
CA SER A 116 -0.24 -12.60 -4.22
C SER A 116 1.02 -12.38 -3.36
N ASN A 117 1.23 -11.17 -2.83
CA ASN A 117 2.35 -10.90 -1.92
C ASN A 117 2.09 -11.55 -0.54
N LEU A 118 0.85 -11.45 -0.04
CA LEU A 118 0.43 -12.10 1.19
C LEU A 118 0.60 -13.62 1.07
N GLN A 119 0.12 -14.24 0.00
CA GLN A 119 0.26 -15.68 -0.25
C GLN A 119 1.73 -16.11 -0.30
N ARG A 120 2.59 -15.38 -1.02
CA ARG A 120 4.04 -15.64 -1.02
C ARG A 120 4.62 -15.57 0.38
N LYS A 121 4.23 -14.56 1.17
CA LYS A 121 4.72 -14.43 2.54
C LYS A 121 4.23 -15.55 3.46
N ILE A 122 3.00 -16.03 3.28
CA ILE A 122 2.47 -17.18 4.02
C ILE A 122 3.35 -18.40 3.74
N ILE A 123 3.63 -18.68 2.48
CA ILE A 123 4.46 -19.82 2.05
C ILE A 123 5.89 -19.69 2.58
N GLU A 124 6.49 -18.50 2.53
CA GLU A 124 7.81 -18.26 3.12
C GLU A 124 7.83 -18.58 4.62
N VAL A 125 6.88 -18.05 5.39
CA VAL A 125 6.79 -18.28 6.84
C VAL A 125 6.55 -19.75 7.16
N MET A 126 5.74 -20.45 6.35
CA MET A 126 5.52 -21.90 6.45
C MET A 126 6.81 -22.70 6.23
N ASN A 127 7.60 -22.33 5.22
CA ASN A 127 8.86 -23.02 4.93
C ASN A 127 9.92 -22.76 6.00
N GLU A 128 9.93 -21.55 6.57
CA GLU A 128 10.85 -21.17 7.66
C GLU A 128 10.48 -21.77 9.02
N ASN A 129 9.20 -22.08 9.24
CA ASN A 129 8.68 -22.62 10.52
C ASN A 129 7.79 -23.85 10.22
N PRO A 130 8.37 -24.99 9.78
CA PRO A 130 7.61 -26.19 9.40
C PRO A 130 6.80 -26.80 10.55
N GLU A 131 7.15 -26.46 11.78
CA GLU A 131 6.49 -26.90 13.00
C GLU A 131 5.19 -26.14 13.30
N PHE A 132 4.98 -24.98 12.68
CA PHE A 132 3.80 -24.16 12.95
C PHE A 132 2.56 -24.72 12.26
N ASP A 133 1.46 -24.75 13.01
CA ASP A 133 0.15 -24.94 12.40
C ASP A 133 -0.37 -23.65 11.74
N ILE A 134 -1.48 -23.76 10.99
CA ILE A 134 -2.07 -22.62 10.27
C ILE A 134 -2.48 -21.46 11.19
N VAL A 135 -2.86 -21.76 12.44
CA VAL A 135 -3.26 -20.77 13.43
C VAL A 135 -2.03 -20.02 13.93
N GLU A 136 -0.93 -20.71 14.18
CA GLU A 136 0.35 -20.14 14.59
C GLU A 136 0.97 -19.26 13.50
N ILE A 137 0.92 -19.71 12.25
CA ILE A 137 1.33 -18.90 11.09
C ILE A 137 0.49 -17.61 11.01
N THR A 138 -0.83 -17.75 11.09
CA THR A 138 -1.75 -16.59 11.04
C THR A 138 -1.48 -15.62 12.18
N ARG A 139 -1.21 -16.14 13.39
CA ARG A 139 -0.86 -15.33 14.56
C ARG A 139 0.46 -14.59 14.36
N LYS A 140 1.51 -15.27 13.88
CA LYS A 140 2.82 -14.65 13.58
C LYS A 140 2.67 -13.53 12.56
N MET A 141 1.98 -13.80 11.45
CA MET A 141 1.71 -12.78 10.44
C MET A 141 0.89 -11.60 10.97
N SER A 142 -0.09 -11.86 11.83
CA SER A 142 -0.89 -10.79 12.45
C SER A 142 -0.02 -9.88 13.32
N VAL A 143 0.93 -10.45 14.06
CA VAL A 143 1.89 -9.67 14.85
C VAL A 143 2.82 -8.86 13.94
N ASP A 144 3.35 -9.46 12.88
CA ASP A 144 4.20 -8.76 11.91
C ASP A 144 3.46 -7.59 11.24
N MET A 145 2.17 -7.79 10.89
CA MET A 145 1.33 -6.73 10.36
C MET A 145 1.12 -5.61 11.38
N LEU A 146 0.81 -5.94 12.64
CA LEU A 146 0.63 -4.92 13.69
C LEU A 146 1.91 -4.12 13.94
N ASN A 147 3.08 -4.74 13.88
CA ASN A 147 4.36 -4.07 14.07
C ASN A 147 4.78 -3.17 12.90
N THR A 148 4.15 -3.32 11.72
CA THR A 148 4.45 -2.53 10.52
C THR A 148 3.47 -1.39 10.28
N ILE A 149 2.33 -1.40 10.97
CA ILE A 149 1.28 -0.38 10.81
C ILE A 149 1.45 0.68 11.89
N GLU A 150 1.55 1.94 11.47
CA GLU A 150 1.33 3.08 12.36
C GLU A 150 -0.18 3.26 12.56
N MET A 151 -0.62 3.30 13.82
CA MET A 151 -2.01 3.50 14.18
C MET A 151 -2.14 4.60 15.23
N SER A 152 -3.24 5.33 15.17
CA SER A 152 -3.52 6.36 16.18
C SER A 152 -3.76 5.73 17.56
N SER A 153 -3.53 6.50 18.63
CA SER A 153 -3.80 6.05 20.00
C SER A 153 -5.25 5.57 20.20
N GLN A 154 -6.19 6.17 19.48
CA GLN A 154 -7.62 5.86 19.51
C GLN A 154 -7.90 4.50 18.86
N GLU A 155 -7.32 4.23 17.68
CA GLU A 155 -7.44 2.94 16.99
C GLU A 155 -6.78 1.82 17.80
N ALA A 156 -5.61 2.09 18.39
CA ALA A 156 -4.92 1.13 19.26
C ALA A 156 -5.78 0.76 20.48
N ALA A 157 -6.38 1.75 21.16
CA ALA A 157 -7.30 1.51 22.27
C ALA A 157 -8.53 0.71 21.82
N TRP A 158 -9.10 1.03 20.66
CA TRP A 158 -10.25 0.31 20.09
C TRP A 158 -9.92 -1.16 19.80
N TYR A 159 -8.75 -1.40 19.22
CA TYR A 159 -8.23 -2.73 18.92
C TYR A 159 -7.98 -3.55 20.20
N LEU A 160 -7.31 -2.96 21.21
CA LEU A 160 -7.03 -3.61 22.49
C LEU A 160 -8.30 -3.99 23.26
N LEU A 161 -9.33 -3.13 23.18
CA LEU A 161 -10.65 -3.39 23.77
C LEU A 161 -11.51 -4.36 22.96
N ARG A 162 -11.01 -4.85 21.80
CA ARG A 162 -11.73 -5.71 20.85
C ARG A 162 -13.09 -5.13 20.45
N LEU A 163 -13.15 -3.81 20.31
CA LEU A 163 -14.36 -3.14 19.88
C LEU A 163 -14.53 -3.32 18.36
N PRO A 164 -15.76 -3.49 17.86
CA PRO A 164 -15.99 -3.60 16.43
C PRO A 164 -15.61 -2.29 15.73
N MET A 165 -14.81 -2.38 14.67
CA MET A 165 -14.30 -1.22 13.91
C MET A 165 -15.42 -0.37 13.28
N SER A 166 -16.61 -0.95 13.11
CA SER A 166 -17.81 -0.25 12.69
C SER A 166 -19.00 -0.76 13.49
N LYS A 167 -19.89 0.16 13.86
CA LYS A 167 -21.22 -0.17 14.42
C LYS A 167 -22.26 0.34 13.45
N SER A 168 -23.12 -0.56 12.98
CA SER A 168 -24.28 -0.22 12.16
C SER A 168 -25.53 -0.43 13.01
N SER A 169 -26.50 0.48 12.90
CA SER A 169 -27.84 0.29 13.48
C SER A 169 -28.65 -0.77 12.70
N VAL A 170 -28.16 -1.18 11.53
CA VAL A 170 -28.80 -2.17 10.66
C VAL A 170 -27.90 -3.39 10.57
N ALA A 171 -28.46 -4.56 10.90
CA ALA A 171 -27.78 -5.83 10.70
C ALA A 171 -27.62 -6.12 9.20
N VAL A 172 -26.40 -6.43 8.77
CA VAL A 172 -26.12 -6.88 7.41
C VAL A 172 -26.06 -8.41 7.44
N GLN A 173 -26.99 -9.08 6.75
CA GLN A 173 -26.89 -10.51 6.49
C GLN A 173 -26.35 -10.72 5.08
N TYR A 174 -25.30 -11.54 4.98
CA TYR A 174 -24.84 -12.02 3.70
C TYR A 174 -25.82 -13.08 3.17
N ILE A 175 -26.40 -12.84 2.00
CA ILE A 175 -27.23 -13.83 1.30
C ILE A 175 -26.40 -14.33 0.13
N ASN A 176 -25.92 -15.57 0.22
CA ASN A 176 -25.16 -16.17 -0.86
C ASN A 176 -26.07 -16.46 -2.06
N THR A 177 -25.93 -15.69 -3.13
CA THR A 177 -26.72 -15.83 -4.36
C THR A 177 -26.21 -16.92 -5.30
N CYS A 178 -25.06 -17.55 -5.00
CA CYS A 178 -24.56 -18.67 -5.79
C CYS A 178 -25.45 -19.91 -5.63
N TRP A 179 -25.52 -20.73 -6.68
CA TRP A 179 -26.19 -22.02 -6.63
C TRP A 179 -25.57 -22.89 -5.53
N PRO A 180 -26.36 -23.71 -4.80
CA PRO A 180 -25.85 -24.51 -3.69
C PRO A 180 -24.61 -25.36 -4.00
N ILE A 181 -24.46 -25.79 -5.26
CA ILE A 181 -23.31 -26.58 -5.72
C ILE A 181 -22.04 -25.75 -5.99
N GLU A 182 -22.19 -24.44 -6.21
CA GLU A 182 -21.11 -23.50 -6.49
C GLU A 182 -20.68 -22.72 -5.24
N ARG A 183 -21.40 -22.87 -4.12
CA ARG A 183 -21.04 -22.20 -2.87
C ARG A 183 -19.71 -22.75 -2.37
N GLN A 184 -18.80 -21.85 -2.04
CA GLN A 184 -17.56 -22.23 -1.37
C GLN A 184 -17.88 -22.80 0.01
N LYS A 185 -17.37 -23.99 0.29
CA LYS A 185 -17.52 -24.67 1.57
C LYS A 185 -16.17 -24.74 2.28
N ILE A 186 -16.18 -24.52 3.58
CA ILE A 186 -14.98 -24.69 4.41
C ILE A 186 -14.93 -26.14 4.87
N ARG A 187 -13.82 -26.83 4.59
CA ARG A 187 -13.60 -28.19 5.09
C ARG A 187 -13.42 -28.14 6.62
N LYS A 188 -13.95 -29.15 7.32
CA LYS A 188 -13.63 -29.40 8.73
C LYS A 188 -12.11 -29.58 8.89
N THR A 189 -11.57 -29.20 10.05
CA THR A 189 -10.14 -29.40 10.33
C THR A 189 -9.82 -30.88 10.43
N GLN A 190 -8.56 -31.29 10.26
CA GLN A 190 -8.20 -32.71 10.33
C GLN A 190 -8.62 -33.34 11.65
N LYS A 191 -8.35 -32.65 12.78
CA LYS A 191 -8.80 -33.07 14.10
C LYS A 191 -10.31 -33.30 14.20
N GLN A 192 -11.12 -32.45 13.58
CA GLN A 192 -12.58 -32.61 13.55
C GLN A 192 -13.02 -33.77 12.66
N ILE A 193 -12.24 -34.11 11.63
CA ILE A 193 -12.49 -35.25 10.74
C ILE A 193 -12.12 -36.56 11.46
N ASP A 194 -11.01 -36.57 12.20
CA ASP A 194 -10.54 -37.73 12.96
C ASP A 194 -11.49 -38.13 14.10
N GLU A 195 -12.38 -37.21 14.52
CA GLU A 195 -13.45 -37.44 15.50
C GLU A 195 -14.74 -37.97 14.86
N LEU A 196 -14.83 -38.04 13.52
CA LEU A 196 -15.98 -38.60 12.81
C LEU A 196 -15.85 -40.11 12.65
N ASP A 197 -16.98 -40.75 12.39
CA ASP A 197 -17.02 -42.15 11.96
C ASP A 197 -16.30 -42.33 10.62
N ASP A 198 -15.62 -43.46 10.41
CA ASP A 198 -14.81 -43.75 9.22
C ASP A 198 -15.63 -43.64 7.91
N ASP A 199 -16.93 -43.91 7.97
CA ASP A 199 -17.86 -43.82 6.83
C ASP A 199 -18.57 -42.46 6.71
N SER A 200 -18.21 -41.48 7.53
CA SER A 200 -18.85 -40.15 7.53
C SER A 200 -18.45 -39.32 6.31
N THR A 201 -19.45 -38.84 5.56
CA THR A 201 -19.27 -37.91 4.43
C THR A 201 -19.40 -36.44 4.84
N ASP A 202 -19.62 -36.17 6.13
CA ASP A 202 -19.83 -34.83 6.67
C ASP A 202 -18.50 -34.12 6.95
N ILE A 203 -17.75 -33.86 5.87
CA ILE A 203 -16.42 -33.24 5.91
C ILE A 203 -16.46 -31.71 5.81
N TRP A 204 -17.65 -31.10 5.74
CA TRP A 204 -17.86 -29.67 5.52
C TRP A 204 -18.39 -29.00 6.79
N LYS A 205 -17.95 -27.78 7.09
CA LYS A 205 -18.55 -26.99 8.18
C LYS A 205 -19.95 -26.52 7.76
N GLU A 206 -20.86 -26.43 8.72
CA GLU A 206 -22.16 -25.78 8.54
C GLU A 206 -21.95 -24.27 8.29
N ASP A 207 -22.81 -23.70 7.43
CA ASP A 207 -22.81 -22.29 7.01
C ASP A 207 -23.21 -21.33 8.15
#